data_AF-A0A516NMQ7-F1
#
_entry.id   AF-A0A516NMQ7-F1
#
_cell.length_a   1.000
_cell.length_b   1.000
_cell.length_c   1.000
_cell.angle_alpha   90.00
_cell.angle_beta   90.00
_cell.angle_gamma   90.00
#
_symmetry.space_group_name_H-M   'P 1'
#
loop_
_entity.id
_entity.type
_entity.pdbx_description
1 polymer ?
#
loop_
_entity_poly.entity_id
_entity_poly.type
_entity_poly.pdbx_seq_one_letter_code
_entity_poly.pdbx_strand_id
1 'polypeptide(L)' 'MIISAAQFTSRPLDIAVNAAAVAELVRAAGRAGAELVVFPELALSGYELGSPTIRTGSRSPRTTNG' A
#
# COMPACT_ATOMS: atom_id res chain seq x y z
N MET A 1 -7.45 2.39 -21.81
CA MET A 1 -7.33 1.70 -20.51
C MET A 1 -6.29 2.38 -19.64
N ILE A 2 -6.73 3.18 -18.67
CA ILE A 2 -5.88 3.76 -17.62
C ILE A 2 -6.01 2.89 -16.37
N ILE A 3 -4.88 2.53 -15.76
CA ILE A 3 -4.83 1.74 -14.52
C ILE A 3 -4.08 2.56 -13.46
N SER A 4 -4.64 2.65 -12.26
CA SER A 4 -4.03 3.32 -11.12
C SER A 4 -3.49 2.30 -10.11
N ALA A 5 -2.20 2.40 -9.79
CA ALA A 5 -1.61 1.71 -8.64
C ALA A 5 -1.66 2.66 -7.43
N ALA A 6 -2.65 2.48 -6.56
CA ALA A 6 -2.92 3.38 -5.46
C ALA A 6 -2.16 2.95 -4.19
N GLN A 7 -1.10 3.68 -3.87
CA GLN A 7 -0.29 3.45 -2.67
C GLN A 7 -0.74 4.38 -1.53
N PHE A 8 -0.86 3.81 -0.32
CA PHE A 8 -1.13 4.56 0.90
C PHE A 8 -0.55 3.83 2.12
N THR A 9 -0.40 4.54 3.23
CA THR A 9 -0.01 3.95 4.50
C THR A 9 -1.26 3.49 5.25
N SER A 10 -1.47 2.18 5.32
CA SER A 10 -2.57 1.59 6.10
C SER A 10 -2.29 1.67 7.60
N ARG A 11 -3.36 1.79 8.39
CA ARG A 11 -3.35 1.64 9.85
C ARG A 11 -3.58 0.18 10.19
N PRO A 12 -2.66 -0.50 10.93
CA PRO A 12 -2.84 -1.90 11.29
C PRO A 12 -4.17 -2.14 12.00
N LEU A 13 -4.94 -3.09 11.48
CA LEU A 13 -6.22 -3.58 12.01
C LEU A 13 -7.37 -2.56 12.10
N ASP A 14 -7.16 -1.31 11.66
CA ASP A 14 -8.22 -0.29 11.60
C ASP A 14 -8.87 -0.28 10.21
N ILE A 15 -9.82 -1.21 10.02
CA ILE A 15 -10.52 -1.39 8.74
C ILE A 15 -11.26 -0.12 8.32
N ALA A 16 -11.88 0.60 9.25
CA ALA A 16 -12.70 1.76 8.95
C ALA A 16 -11.85 2.90 8.39
N VAL A 17 -10.71 3.20 9.02
CA VAL A 17 -9.81 4.24 8.53
C VAL A 17 -9.21 3.86 7.16
N ASN A 18 -8.81 2.60 6.98
CA ASN A 18 -8.25 2.16 5.70
C ASN A 18 -9.28 2.16 4.57
N ALA A 19 -10.52 1.76 4.84
CA ALA A 19 -11.61 1.80 3.87
C ALA A 19 -11.94 3.24 3.44
N ALA A 20 -11.91 4.19 4.37
CA ALA A 20 -12.09 5.61 4.06
C ALA A 20 -10.99 6.12 3.13
N ALA A 21 -9.72 5.80 3.40
CA ALA A 21 -8.60 6.16 2.54
C ALA A 21 -8.72 5.54 1.13
N VAL A 22 -9.06 4.25 1.06
CA VAL A 22 -9.33 3.54 -0.22
C VAL A 22 -10.44 4.23 -1.01
N ALA A 23 -11.55 4.59 -0.35
CA ALA A 23 -12.68 5.25 -1.02
C ALA A 23 -12.28 6.60 -1.64
N GLU A 24 -11.47 7.39 -0.94
CA GLU A 24 -10.95 8.66 -1.47
C GLU A 24 -10.01 8.44 -2.67
N LEU A 25 -9.15 7.42 -2.60
CA LEU A 25 -8.24 7.08 -3.70
C LEU A 25 -8.99 6.57 -4.94
N VAL A 26 -10.03 5.75 -4.77
CA VAL A 26 -10.90 5.31 -5.87
C VAL A 26 -11.55 6.51 -6.55
N ARG A 27 -12.12 7.44 -5.76
CA ARG A 27 -12.74 8.66 -6.32
C ARG A 27 -11.72 9.53 -7.06
N ALA A 28 -10.52 9.68 -6.51
CA ALA A 28 -9.44 10.44 -7.15
C ALA A 28 -9.00 9.81 -8.47
N ALA A 29 -8.81 8.48 -8.49
CA ALA A 29 -8.44 7.74 -9.69
C ALA A 29 -9.54 7.79 -10.75
N GLY A 30 -10.81 7.68 -10.34
CA GLY A 30 -11.96 7.82 -11.24
C GLY A 30 -12.03 9.21 -11.88
N ARG A 31 -11.78 10.29 -11.11
CA ARG A 31 -11.66 11.65 -11.66
C ARG A 31 -10.50 11.80 -12.64
N ALA A 32 -9.45 10.99 -12.51
CA ALA A 32 -8.31 10.94 -13.43
C ALA A 32 -8.53 9.99 -14.62
N GLY A 33 -9.70 9.36 -14.74
CA GLY A 33 -10.05 8.47 -15.85
C GLY A 33 -9.55 7.02 -15.72
N ALA A 34 -9.13 6.59 -14.52
CA ALA A 34 -8.74 5.20 -14.29
C ALA A 34 -9.94 4.25 -14.40
N GLU A 35 -9.76 3.16 -15.16
CA GLU A 35 -10.74 2.08 -15.34
C GLU A 35 -10.51 0.92 -14.34
N LEU A 36 -9.30 0.82 -13.78
CA LEU A 36 -8.92 -0.13 -12.74
C LEU A 36 -8.04 0.55 -11.70
N VAL A 37 -8.33 0.31 -10.42
CA VAL A 37 -7.49 0.75 -9.29
C VAL A 37 -7.04 -0.48 -8.51
N VAL A 38 -5.73 -0.66 -8.37
CA VAL A 38 -5.15 -1.75 -7.58
C VAL A 38 -4.54 -1.18 -6.30
N PHE A 39 -4.63 -1.96 -5.23
CA PHE A 39 -4.12 -1.61 -3.91
C PHE A 39 -3.11 -2.66 -3.42
N PRO A 40 -2.26 -2.33 -2.45
CA PRO A 40 -1.37 -3.29 -1.81
C PRO A 40 -2.13 -4.49 -1.21
N GLU A 41 -1.45 -5.62 -1.09
CA GLU A 41 -1.95 -6.78 -0.36
C GLU A 41 -2.35 -6.39 1.07
N LEU A 42 -3.48 -6.92 1.56
CA LEU A 42 -4.03 -6.60 2.88
C LEU A 42 -4.26 -5.10 3.12
N ALA A 43 -4.51 -4.30 2.08
CA ALA A 43 -4.73 -2.85 2.20
C ALA A 43 -5.72 -2.43 3.30
N LEU A 44 -6.79 -3.20 3.53
CA LEU A 44 -7.80 -2.87 4.53
C LEU A 44 -7.39 -3.21 5.97
N SER A 45 -6.57 -4.23 6.18
CA SER A 45 -6.12 -4.65 7.52
C SER A 45 -4.70 -4.20 7.86
N GLY A 46 -3.93 -3.75 6.87
CA GLY A 46 -2.49 -3.55 6.97
C GLY A 46 -1.72 -4.86 6.83
N TYR A 47 -0.54 -4.78 6.20
CA TYR A 47 0.29 -5.95 5.89
C TYR A 47 0.90 -6.59 7.14
N GLU A 48 1.44 -5.77 8.03
CA GLU A 48 2.08 -6.25 9.25
C GLU A 48 1.08 -6.75 10.30
N LEU A 49 -0.23 -6.49 10.15
CA LEU A 49 -1.30 -6.92 11.07
C LEU A 49 -1.02 -6.62 12.56
N GLY A 50 -0.25 -5.57 12.86
CA GLY A 50 0.15 -5.20 14.23
C GLY A 50 1.34 -5.99 14.77
N SER A 51 1.98 -6.81 13.94
CA SER A 51 3.22 -7.50 14.27
C SER A 51 4.33 -6.47 14.56
N PRO A 52 5.10 -6.65 15.64
CA PRO A 52 6.27 -5.83 15.88
C PRO A 52 7.26 -6.02 14.72
N THR A 53 7.77 -4.91 14.19
CA THR A 53 8.81 -4.95 13.15
C THR A 53 10.04 -5.69 13.69
N ILE A 54 10.30 -6.88 13.14
CA ILE A 54 11.53 -7.61 13.43
C ILE A 54 12.63 -7.09 12.51
N ARG A 55 13.65 -6.46 13.09
CA ARG A 55 14.87 -6.09 12.36
C ARG A 55 15.66 -7.38 12.06
N THR A 56 15.49 -7.94 10.86
CA THR A 56 16.40 -8.98 10.38
C THR A 56 17.74 -8.34 10.01
N GLY A 57 18.75 -8.64 10.82
CA GLY A 57 20.12 -8.19 10.60
C GLY A 57 20.81 -9.02 9.52
N SER A 58 20.65 -8.66 8.26
CA SER A 58 21.65 -8.99 7.23
C SER A 58 21.57 -7.97 6.11
N ARG A 59 22.24 -6.82 6.29
CA ARG A 59 22.51 -5.92 5.19
C ARG A 59 23.50 -6.62 4.27
N SER A 60 23.02 -7.17 3.15
CA SER A 60 23.91 -7.62 2.07
C SER A 60 24.74 -6.42 1.62
N PRO A 61 26.08 -6.51 1.57
CA PRO A 61 26.91 -5.46 1.00
C PRO A 61 26.46 -5.21 -0.43
N ARG A 62 26.18 -3.96 -0.77
CA ARG A 62 25.94 -3.56 -2.16
C ARG A 62 27.28 -3.71 -2.89
N THR A 63 27.46 -4.75 -3.68
CA THR A 63 28.55 -4.80 -4.65
C THR A 63 28.23 -3.79 -5.73
N THR A 64 28.90 -2.64 -5.68
CA THR A 64 28.92 -1.72 -6.82
C THR A 64 29.81 -2.36 -7.87
N ASN A 65 29.24 -2.82 -8.98
CA ASN A 65 30.02 -3.07 -10.18
C ASN A 65 30.42 -1.70 -10.74
N GLY A 66 31.72 -1.44 -10.74
CA GLY A 66 32.32 -0.30 -11.45
C GLY A 66 32.36 -0.53 -12.95
#